data_AF-A0A845LUC2-F1
#
_entry.id   AF-A0A845LUC2-F1
#
_cell.length_a   1.000
_cell.length_b   1.000
_cell.length_c   1.000
_cell.angle_alpha   90.00
_cell.angle_beta   90.00
_cell.angle_gamma   90.00
#
_symmetry.space_group_name_H-M   'P 1'
#
loop_
_entity.id
_entity.type
_entity.pdbx_description
1 polymer ?
#
loop_
_entity_poly.entity_id
_entity_poly.type
_entity_poly.pdbx_seq_one_letter_code
_entity_poly.pdbx_strand_id
1 'polypeptide(L)'
;MSWRLLILAATLISACAVHPRAVIVAPASMSQDDVLPVYVGTTRATDSLGRPSRDAVSAPLSFAVHTVAYPEDRAAGDVPMARGVPNPASQFAIAGIDPFAGQTAFSSDLASKLRERPAGRRTVLVYVHGFNVTYAEGLFRTAQIMRDWQIQHVSAYFSWPSTLSPFDYAHDEQASSAARKDFVRFLEAIVVAQAESIILVGHSLGAGLVVEALSDLQAASDKSVISTIGGVFLASPDIGVERFDNLLRSIPARPDPFVIFTSTEDWILRLSSIMHGEPERLGSLDNPHSLEGHDTLVIDLSEYSEGYVNHRVAFSSPQLLAELDAWTSRPDEIGHAMRMLTGRETATNPQR
;
A
#
# COMPACT_ATOMS: atom_id res chain seq x y z
N MET A 1 44.31 21.99 -9.77
CA MET A 1 42.90 21.77 -9.38
C MET A 1 42.03 21.72 -10.65
N SER A 2 42.48 21.09 -11.74
CA SER A 2 42.52 19.66 -12.07
C SER A 2 41.12 19.03 -12.24
N TRP A 3 40.72 18.92 -13.51
CA TRP A 3 39.56 18.22 -14.08
C TRP A 3 39.24 16.84 -13.48
N ARG A 4 40.17 16.25 -12.73
CA ARG A 4 40.01 15.03 -11.94
C ARG A 4 38.90 15.14 -10.88
N LEU A 5 38.60 16.33 -10.35
CA LEU A 5 37.46 16.53 -9.44
C LEU A 5 36.10 16.53 -10.18
N LEU A 6 36.07 16.98 -11.44
CA LEU A 6 34.86 16.92 -12.28
C LEU A 6 34.58 15.49 -12.77
N ILE A 7 35.60 14.67 -13.01
CA ILE A 7 35.40 13.25 -13.34
C ILE A 7 34.92 12.47 -12.10
N LEU A 8 35.46 12.74 -10.91
CA LEU A 8 34.97 12.08 -9.69
C LEU A 8 33.51 12.44 -9.38
N ALA A 9 33.10 13.69 -9.65
CA ALA A 9 31.71 14.12 -9.53
C ALA A 9 30.82 13.50 -10.63
N ALA A 10 31.33 13.26 -11.84
CA ALA A 10 30.57 12.61 -12.92
C ALA A 10 30.45 11.08 -12.73
N THR A 11 31.42 10.42 -12.08
CA THR A 11 31.34 8.97 -11.80
C THR A 11 30.41 8.59 -10.65
N LEU A 12 30.01 9.55 -9.81
CA LEU A 12 29.01 9.33 -8.74
C LEU A 12 27.55 9.46 -9.21
N ILE A 13 27.30 9.88 -10.45
CA ILE A 13 25.94 10.10 -10.99
C ILE A 13 25.45 8.89 -11.82
N SER A 14 26.27 7.86 -12.02
CA SER A 14 25.86 6.59 -12.65
C SER A 14 25.61 5.46 -11.66
N ALA A 15 25.20 5.77 -10.42
CA ALA A 15 24.46 4.82 -9.62
C ALA A 15 23.03 4.74 -10.18
N CYS A 16 22.88 4.15 -11.37
CA CYS A 16 21.58 3.66 -11.81
C CYS A 16 21.06 2.79 -10.67
N ALA A 17 19.98 3.20 -10.02
CA ALA A 17 19.28 2.35 -9.08
C ALA A 17 18.90 1.07 -9.84
N VAL A 18 19.65 -0.02 -9.62
CA VAL A 18 19.38 -1.29 -10.28
C VAL A 18 18.19 -1.90 -9.55
N HIS A 19 16.99 -1.57 -10.03
CA HIS A 19 15.75 -2.09 -9.48
C HIS A 19 15.66 -3.61 -9.70
N PRO A 20 15.25 -4.38 -8.67
CA PRO A 20 15.24 -5.83 -8.66
C PRO A 20 14.41 -6.39 -9.83
N ARG A 21 14.87 -7.49 -10.42
CA ARG A 21 14.14 -8.19 -11.49
C ARG A 21 13.08 -9.08 -10.86
N ALA A 22 11.86 -9.02 -11.36
CA ALA A 22 10.82 -10.02 -11.12
C ALA A 22 11.22 -11.33 -11.83
N VAL A 23 12.13 -12.09 -11.22
CA VAL A 23 12.45 -13.45 -11.67
C VAL A 23 11.47 -14.39 -10.98
N ILE A 24 10.71 -15.13 -11.77
CA ILE A 24 9.82 -16.17 -11.26
C ILE A 24 10.71 -17.29 -10.72
N VAL A 25 10.59 -17.61 -9.43
CA VAL A 25 11.23 -18.80 -8.86
C VAL A 25 10.23 -19.94 -8.89
N ALA A 26 10.66 -21.13 -9.30
CA ALA A 26 9.78 -22.28 -9.36
C ALA A 26 9.23 -22.60 -7.94
N PRO A 27 7.90 -22.68 -7.75
CA PRO A 27 7.28 -22.89 -6.44
C PRO A 27 7.42 -24.32 -5.91
N ALA A 28 8.05 -25.23 -6.66
CA ALA A 28 7.92 -26.68 -6.51
C ALA A 28 8.44 -27.28 -5.18
N SER A 29 9.01 -26.47 -4.28
CA SER A 29 9.50 -26.92 -2.97
C SER A 29 9.12 -25.99 -1.81
N MET A 30 8.16 -25.07 -1.99
CA MET A 30 7.76 -24.12 -0.94
C MET A 30 6.51 -24.59 -0.19
N SER A 31 6.47 -24.38 1.14
CA SER A 31 5.26 -24.64 1.95
C SER A 31 4.16 -23.62 1.59
N GLN A 32 2.90 -23.97 1.86
CA GLN A 32 1.80 -22.98 1.77
C GLN A 32 1.99 -21.82 2.75
N ASP A 33 2.70 -22.06 3.85
CA ASP A 33 2.99 -21.02 4.85
C ASP A 33 4.04 -20.00 4.34
N ASP A 34 4.91 -20.43 3.42
CA ASP A 34 6.00 -19.60 2.85
C ASP A 34 5.54 -18.71 1.69
N VAL A 35 4.27 -18.83 1.28
CA VAL A 35 3.73 -18.10 0.13
C VAL A 35 2.45 -17.34 0.49
N LEU A 36 2.20 -16.23 -0.19
CA LEU A 36 0.99 -15.44 -0.03
C LEU A 36 0.41 -15.09 -1.41
N PRO A 37 -0.85 -15.48 -1.70
CA PRO A 37 -1.54 -14.99 -2.89
C PRO A 37 -1.97 -13.53 -2.70
N VAL A 38 -1.61 -12.69 -3.66
CA VAL A 38 -1.96 -11.26 -3.72
C VAL A 38 -2.73 -10.98 -4.99
N TYR A 39 -3.97 -10.53 -4.85
CA TYR A 39 -4.82 -10.10 -5.98
C TYR A 39 -4.39 -8.71 -6.45
N VAL A 40 -4.06 -8.56 -7.72
CA VAL A 40 -3.52 -7.30 -8.25
C VAL A 40 -4.42 -6.71 -9.33
N GLY A 41 -4.72 -5.41 -9.19
CA GLY A 41 -5.17 -4.56 -10.27
C GLY A 41 -4.03 -3.62 -10.66
N THR A 42 -3.74 -3.48 -11.96
CA THR A 42 -2.67 -2.58 -12.38
C THR A 42 -2.94 -1.88 -13.71
N THR A 43 -2.57 -0.60 -13.76
CA THR A 43 -2.49 0.22 -14.98
C THR A 43 -1.06 0.29 -15.54
N ARG A 44 -0.14 -0.55 -15.05
CA ARG A 44 1.17 -0.74 -15.67
C ARG A 44 1.04 -1.69 -16.86
N ALA A 45 1.77 -1.40 -17.93
CA ALA A 45 1.90 -2.34 -19.04
C ALA A 45 2.43 -3.69 -18.53
N THR A 46 1.83 -4.78 -18.99
CA THR A 46 2.28 -6.15 -18.72
C THR A 46 2.65 -6.82 -20.03
N ASP A 47 3.57 -7.79 -19.99
CA ASP A 47 3.84 -8.66 -21.12
C ASP A 47 2.79 -9.76 -21.26
N SER A 48 2.94 -10.61 -22.28
CA SER A 48 2.01 -11.71 -22.55
C SER A 48 1.92 -12.78 -21.46
N LEU A 49 2.84 -12.78 -20.49
CA LEU A 49 2.85 -13.65 -19.32
C LEU A 49 2.32 -12.95 -18.07
N GLY A 50 1.75 -11.75 -18.21
CA GLY A 50 1.27 -10.94 -17.09
C GLY A 50 2.40 -10.30 -16.27
N ARG A 51 3.66 -10.37 -16.74
CA ARG A 51 4.78 -9.76 -16.03
C ARG A 51 4.76 -8.25 -16.26
N PRO A 52 4.82 -7.44 -15.22
CA PRO A 52 4.76 -5.99 -15.35
C PRO A 52 6.04 -5.44 -15.98
N SER A 53 5.87 -4.43 -16.82
CA SER A 53 6.96 -3.65 -17.38
C SER A 53 7.78 -3.01 -16.26
N ARG A 54 9.10 -2.94 -16.48
CA ARG A 54 10.00 -2.18 -15.61
C ARG A 54 9.83 -0.68 -15.80
N ASP A 55 9.42 -0.29 -17.00
CA ASP A 55 9.19 1.10 -17.35
C ASP A 55 7.82 1.53 -16.82
N ALA A 56 7.70 2.79 -16.42
CA ALA A 56 6.46 3.43 -15.98
C ALA A 56 5.49 3.68 -17.16
N VAL A 57 5.20 2.64 -17.92
CA VAL A 57 4.34 2.70 -19.09
C VAL A 57 2.92 2.41 -18.65
N SER A 58 2.05 3.41 -18.83
CA SER A 58 0.61 3.27 -18.59
C SER A 58 -0.04 2.35 -19.63
N ALA A 59 -0.97 1.52 -19.17
CA ALA A 59 -1.79 0.62 -19.96
C ALA A 59 -3.21 0.55 -19.37
N PRO A 60 -4.19 0.01 -20.12
CA PRO A 60 -5.52 -0.27 -19.56
C PRO A 60 -5.42 -1.18 -18.33
N LEU A 61 -6.36 -1.02 -17.39
CA LEU A 61 -6.47 -1.86 -16.20
C LEU A 61 -6.44 -3.35 -16.55
N SER A 62 -5.50 -4.07 -15.96
CA SER A 62 -5.36 -5.52 -16.04
C SER A 62 -5.38 -6.13 -14.64
N PHE A 63 -5.68 -7.43 -14.58
CA PHE A 63 -5.87 -8.16 -13.33
C PHE A 63 -5.02 -9.42 -13.32
N ALA A 64 -4.45 -9.77 -12.17
CA ALA A 64 -3.74 -11.02 -11.94
C ALA A 64 -3.82 -11.44 -10.48
N VAL A 65 -3.51 -12.70 -10.17
CA VAL A 65 -3.10 -13.10 -8.82
C VAL A 65 -1.62 -13.48 -8.85
N HIS A 66 -0.87 -12.93 -7.91
CA HIS A 66 0.55 -13.20 -7.75
C HIS A 66 0.76 -14.06 -6.52
N THR A 67 1.50 -15.15 -6.66
CA THR A 67 1.98 -15.91 -5.51
C THR A 67 3.32 -15.35 -5.09
N VAL A 68 3.38 -14.73 -3.92
CA VAL A 68 4.59 -14.11 -3.37
C VAL A 68 5.24 -15.04 -2.36
N ALA A 69 6.50 -15.39 -2.59
CA ALA A 69 7.35 -16.04 -1.61
C ALA A 69 7.81 -15.04 -0.54
N TYR A 70 7.68 -15.42 0.72
CA TYR A 70 8.03 -14.61 1.89
C TYR A 70 9.05 -15.35 2.78
N PRO A 71 10.24 -14.79 3.01
CA PRO A 71 11.23 -15.39 3.92
C PRO A 71 10.86 -15.13 5.38
N GLU A 72 10.67 -16.17 6.20
CA GLU A 72 10.40 -16.02 7.63
C GLU A 72 11.64 -15.55 8.43
N ASP A 73 12.84 -15.96 8.03
CA ASP A 73 14.10 -15.60 8.69
C ASP A 73 14.61 -14.23 8.21
N ARG A 74 13.87 -13.18 8.56
CA ARG A 74 14.27 -11.78 8.36
C ARG A 74 13.83 -10.89 9.51
N ALA A 75 14.41 -9.69 9.62
CA ALA A 75 13.86 -8.68 10.51
C ALA A 75 12.45 -8.25 10.05
N ALA A 76 11.54 -8.07 11.02
CA ALA A 76 10.22 -7.52 10.75
C ALA A 76 10.35 -6.12 10.11
N GLY A 77 9.51 -5.81 9.14
CA GLY A 77 9.58 -4.58 8.35
C GLY A 77 10.48 -4.63 7.12
N ASP A 78 11.48 -5.52 7.10
CA ASP A 78 12.41 -5.63 5.97
C ASP A 78 11.78 -6.29 4.75
N VAL A 79 12.22 -5.85 3.56
CA VAL A 79 11.84 -6.45 2.28
C VAL A 79 13.12 -6.75 1.49
N PRO A 80 13.89 -7.79 1.87
CA PRO A 80 15.11 -8.15 1.17
C PRO A 80 14.78 -8.61 -0.25
N MET A 81 15.35 -7.93 -1.24
CA MET A 81 15.13 -8.19 -2.66
C MET A 81 16.44 -8.51 -3.37
N ALA A 82 16.40 -9.48 -4.28
CA ALA A 82 17.56 -9.82 -5.08
C ALA A 82 17.76 -8.88 -6.27
N ARG A 83 19.01 -8.55 -6.57
CA ARG A 83 19.37 -7.90 -7.85
C ARG A 83 19.37 -8.88 -9.04
N GLY A 84 19.39 -10.18 -8.76
CA GLY A 84 19.42 -11.28 -9.74
C GLY A 84 18.32 -12.31 -9.46
N VAL A 85 18.64 -13.59 -9.59
CA VAL A 85 17.73 -14.68 -9.19
C VAL A 85 17.59 -14.65 -7.66
N PRO A 86 16.37 -14.51 -7.11
CA PRO A 86 16.19 -14.45 -5.67
C PRO A 86 16.30 -15.83 -5.03
N ASN A 87 16.74 -15.86 -3.77
CA ASN A 87 16.65 -17.03 -2.89
C ASN A 87 15.41 -16.88 -1.99
N PRO A 88 14.32 -17.63 -2.23
CA PRO A 88 13.08 -17.51 -1.44
C PRO A 88 13.26 -17.74 0.07
N ALA A 89 14.31 -18.45 0.48
CA ALA A 89 14.59 -18.69 1.90
C ALA A 89 15.05 -17.44 2.66
N SER A 90 15.56 -16.41 1.97
CA SER A 90 16.06 -15.18 2.61
C SER A 90 15.66 -13.90 1.90
N GLN A 91 14.94 -13.99 0.78
CA GLN A 91 14.55 -12.87 -0.06
C GLN A 91 13.13 -13.07 -0.59
N PHE A 92 12.41 -11.97 -0.73
CA PHE A 92 11.12 -12.01 -1.41
C PHE A 92 11.28 -12.37 -2.88
N ALA A 93 10.35 -13.17 -3.38
CA ALA A 93 10.31 -13.57 -4.78
C ALA A 93 8.87 -13.68 -5.28
N ILE A 94 8.68 -13.58 -6.60
CA ILE A 94 7.43 -13.97 -7.22
C ILE A 94 7.54 -15.45 -7.55
N ALA A 95 6.71 -16.27 -6.92
CA ALA A 95 6.66 -17.71 -7.12
C ALA A 95 5.63 -18.14 -8.18
N GLY A 96 4.67 -17.27 -8.50
CA GLY A 96 3.65 -17.52 -9.52
C GLY A 96 2.95 -16.24 -9.97
N ILE A 97 2.47 -16.26 -11.22
CA ILE A 97 1.69 -15.17 -11.83
C ILE A 97 0.58 -15.83 -12.64
N ASP A 98 -0.66 -15.56 -12.27
CA ASP A 98 -1.85 -16.06 -12.95
C ASP A 98 -2.66 -14.85 -13.43
N PRO A 99 -2.46 -14.39 -14.70
CA PRO A 99 -3.20 -13.26 -15.24
C PRO A 99 -4.65 -13.65 -15.55
N PHE A 100 -5.57 -12.73 -15.30
CA PHE A 100 -6.98 -12.90 -15.64
C PHE A 100 -7.32 -12.23 -16.97
N ALA A 101 -8.21 -12.85 -17.74
CA ALA A 101 -8.69 -12.30 -19.02
C ALA A 101 -9.46 -10.96 -18.86
N GLY A 102 -9.92 -10.63 -17.65
CA GLY A 102 -10.63 -9.40 -17.34
C GLY A 102 -11.35 -9.46 -16.00
N GLN A 103 -12.14 -8.43 -15.72
CA GLN A 103 -12.83 -8.22 -14.44
C GLN A 103 -13.73 -9.40 -14.03
N THR A 104 -14.47 -10.01 -14.96
CA THR A 104 -15.36 -11.15 -14.64
C THR A 104 -14.59 -12.36 -14.13
N ALA A 105 -13.46 -12.70 -14.77
CA ALA A 105 -12.62 -13.82 -14.35
C ALA A 105 -11.97 -13.54 -12.99
N PHE A 106 -11.43 -12.33 -12.80
CA PHE A 106 -10.89 -11.88 -11.53
C PHE A 106 -11.92 -11.94 -10.40
N SER A 107 -13.12 -11.39 -10.61
CA SER A 107 -14.15 -11.31 -9.57
C SER A 107 -14.68 -12.70 -9.21
N SER A 108 -14.78 -13.61 -10.18
CA SER A 108 -15.18 -15.00 -9.96
C SER A 108 -14.18 -15.77 -9.11
N ASP A 109 -12.89 -15.62 -9.40
CA ASP A 109 -11.81 -16.24 -8.63
C ASP A 109 -11.74 -15.69 -7.20
N LEU A 110 -11.73 -14.36 -7.04
CA LEU A 110 -11.76 -13.70 -5.75
C LEU A 110 -13.00 -14.08 -4.93
N ALA A 111 -14.16 -14.21 -5.56
CA ALA A 111 -15.38 -14.67 -4.88
C ALA A 111 -15.24 -16.10 -4.35
N SER A 112 -14.55 -16.98 -5.10
CA SER A 112 -14.23 -18.32 -4.61
C SER A 112 -13.34 -18.25 -3.38
N LYS A 113 -12.30 -17.42 -3.42
CA LYS A 113 -11.37 -17.26 -2.29
C LYS A 113 -12.04 -16.67 -1.05
N LEU A 114 -12.96 -15.72 -1.23
CA LEU A 114 -13.74 -15.14 -0.13
C LEU A 114 -14.72 -16.15 0.48
N ARG A 115 -15.30 -17.05 -0.33
CA ARG A 115 -16.21 -18.10 0.18
C ARG A 115 -15.51 -19.17 1.03
N GLU A 116 -14.20 -19.34 0.90
CA GLU A 116 -13.41 -20.18 1.82
C GLU A 116 -13.37 -19.61 3.24
N ARG A 117 -13.72 -18.33 3.42
CA ARG A 117 -13.76 -17.67 4.73
C ARG A 117 -15.18 -17.68 5.32
N PRO A 118 -15.31 -17.74 6.66
CA PRO A 118 -16.59 -17.59 7.34
C PRO A 118 -17.31 -16.30 6.94
N ALA A 119 -18.64 -16.32 6.95
CA ALA A 119 -19.43 -15.10 6.82
C ALA A 119 -19.09 -14.11 7.95
N GLY A 120 -19.09 -12.82 7.64
CA GLY A 120 -18.60 -11.74 8.51
C GLY A 120 -17.08 -11.57 8.50
N ARG A 121 -16.33 -12.40 7.76
CA ARG A 121 -14.86 -12.35 7.67
C ARG A 121 -14.35 -12.31 6.23
N ARG A 122 -15.21 -11.92 5.28
CA ARG A 122 -14.89 -11.85 3.85
C ARG A 122 -14.39 -10.46 3.46
N THR A 123 -13.32 -10.05 4.13
CA THR A 123 -12.71 -8.73 3.95
C THR A 123 -11.51 -8.81 3.01
N VAL A 124 -11.39 -7.81 2.13
CA VAL A 124 -10.22 -7.62 1.27
C VAL A 124 -9.45 -6.39 1.75
N LEU A 125 -8.16 -6.55 2.03
CA LEU A 125 -7.27 -5.42 2.28
C LEU A 125 -6.60 -5.03 0.97
N VAL A 126 -6.76 -3.78 0.55
CA VAL A 126 -6.17 -3.22 -0.66
C VAL A 126 -5.06 -2.26 -0.28
N TYR A 127 -3.82 -2.60 -0.63
CA TYR A 127 -2.66 -1.72 -0.51
C TYR A 127 -2.45 -0.90 -1.79
N VAL A 128 -2.17 0.40 -1.64
CA VAL A 128 -1.84 1.33 -2.74
C VAL A 128 -0.50 1.99 -2.46
N HIS A 129 0.49 1.73 -3.33
CA HIS A 129 1.85 2.23 -3.13
C HIS A 129 1.97 3.74 -3.40
N GLY A 130 3.05 4.33 -2.86
CA GLY A 130 3.45 5.72 -3.09
C GLY A 130 4.44 5.94 -4.23
N PHE A 131 5.15 7.06 -4.15
CA PHE A 131 6.16 7.51 -5.12
C PHE A 131 7.39 6.60 -5.20
N ASN A 132 7.99 6.52 -6.40
CA ASN A 132 9.25 5.83 -6.66
C ASN A 132 9.26 4.36 -6.22
N VAL A 133 8.18 3.64 -6.55
CA VAL A 133 8.00 2.22 -6.19
C VAL A 133 7.89 1.37 -7.45
N THR A 134 8.71 0.32 -7.52
CA THR A 134 8.57 -0.70 -8.58
C THR A 134 7.35 -1.57 -8.33
N TYR A 135 6.82 -2.20 -9.38
CA TYR A 135 5.74 -3.18 -9.21
C TYR A 135 6.08 -4.26 -8.17
N ALA A 136 7.27 -4.86 -8.28
CA ALA A 136 7.69 -5.95 -7.40
C ALA A 136 7.88 -5.46 -5.95
N GLU A 137 8.44 -4.26 -5.75
CA GLU A 137 8.61 -3.68 -4.42
C GLU A 137 7.25 -3.44 -3.74
N GLY A 138 6.26 -2.88 -4.45
CA GLY A 138 4.92 -2.69 -3.90
C GLY A 138 4.20 -4.02 -3.61
N LEU A 139 4.37 -5.00 -4.49
CA LEU A 139 3.83 -6.35 -4.29
C LEU A 139 4.45 -7.04 -3.06
N PHE A 140 5.77 -7.01 -2.92
CA PHE A 140 6.47 -7.59 -1.77
C PHE A 140 6.18 -6.83 -0.48
N ARG A 141 6.03 -5.49 -0.56
CA ARG A 141 5.58 -4.68 0.56
C ARG A 141 4.18 -5.08 1.02
N THR A 142 3.27 -5.35 0.09
CA THR A 142 1.93 -5.87 0.43
C THR A 142 2.05 -7.18 1.19
N ALA A 143 2.85 -8.14 0.70
CA ALA A 143 3.06 -9.41 1.39
C ALA A 143 3.73 -9.23 2.77
N GLN A 144 4.72 -8.34 2.88
CA GLN A 144 5.36 -7.99 4.15
C GLN A 144 4.35 -7.43 5.15
N ILE A 145 3.53 -6.44 4.75
CA ILE A 145 2.50 -5.86 5.60
C ILE A 145 1.55 -6.96 6.07
N MET A 146 1.00 -7.76 5.16
CA MET A 146 0.06 -8.83 5.51
C MET A 146 0.64 -9.83 6.52
N ARG A 147 1.93 -10.19 6.38
CA ARG A 147 2.59 -11.17 7.24
C ARG A 147 3.05 -10.59 8.56
N ASP A 148 3.76 -9.47 8.54
CA ASP A 148 4.33 -8.86 9.75
C ASP A 148 3.24 -8.27 10.64
N TRP A 149 2.14 -7.76 10.05
CA TRP A 149 0.98 -7.31 10.80
C TRP A 149 -0.02 -8.42 11.11
N GLN A 150 0.28 -9.66 10.70
CA GLN A 150 -0.57 -10.84 10.92
C GLN A 150 -2.02 -10.62 10.45
N ILE A 151 -2.18 -9.97 9.29
CA ILE A 151 -3.47 -9.58 8.75
C ILE A 151 -4.22 -10.81 8.23
N GLN A 152 -5.46 -10.97 8.65
CA GLN A 152 -6.30 -12.13 8.36
C GLN A 152 -7.25 -11.93 7.18
N HIS A 153 -7.11 -10.82 6.45
CA HIS A 153 -7.91 -10.48 5.28
C HIS A 153 -7.36 -11.14 4.00
N VAL A 154 -8.14 -11.13 2.91
CA VAL A 154 -7.60 -11.47 1.59
C VAL A 154 -6.74 -10.29 1.12
N SER A 155 -5.51 -10.57 0.65
CA SER A 155 -4.59 -9.52 0.24
C SER A 155 -4.83 -9.07 -1.19
N ALA A 156 -4.85 -7.75 -1.39
CA ALA A 156 -4.94 -7.12 -2.68
C ALA A 156 -4.00 -5.92 -2.79
N TYR A 157 -3.56 -5.64 -4.01
CA TYR A 157 -2.60 -4.58 -4.31
C TYR A 157 -3.05 -3.83 -5.58
N PHE A 158 -3.06 -2.50 -5.53
CA PHE A 158 -3.23 -1.68 -6.72
C PHE A 158 -1.91 -1.01 -7.11
N SER A 159 -1.49 -1.25 -8.36
CA SER A 159 -0.24 -0.73 -8.91
C SER A 159 -0.50 0.24 -10.06
N TRP A 160 -0.08 1.49 -9.88
CA TRP A 160 -0.05 2.53 -10.92
C TRP A 160 1.40 2.74 -11.39
N PRO A 161 1.64 3.25 -12.62
CA PRO A 161 2.97 3.36 -13.22
C PRO A 161 3.81 4.49 -12.60
N SER A 162 4.30 4.28 -11.37
CA SER A 162 5.34 5.09 -10.76
C SER A 162 6.67 4.92 -11.50
N THR A 163 7.31 6.05 -11.78
CA THR A 163 8.66 6.20 -12.30
C THR A 163 9.68 5.91 -11.21
N LEU A 164 10.81 5.38 -11.63
CA LEU A 164 11.85 4.90 -10.72
C LEU A 164 12.92 5.98 -10.49
N SER A 165 12.47 7.23 -10.40
CA SER A 165 13.33 8.41 -10.45
C SER A 165 12.85 9.43 -9.42
N PRO A 166 13.70 9.84 -8.47
CA PRO A 166 13.35 10.86 -7.49
C PRO A 166 13.09 12.24 -8.12
N PHE A 167 13.51 12.45 -9.38
CA PHE A 167 13.33 13.71 -10.10
C PHE A 167 12.00 13.81 -10.85
N ASP A 168 11.28 12.69 -10.98
CA ASP A 168 10.04 12.60 -11.76
C ASP A 168 8.79 12.63 -10.87
N TYR A 169 8.88 13.28 -9.70
CA TYR A 169 7.79 13.39 -8.74
C TYR A 169 6.48 13.91 -9.35
N ALA A 170 6.55 15.02 -10.10
CA ALA A 170 5.36 15.60 -10.74
C ALA A 170 4.74 14.67 -11.80
N HIS A 171 5.56 13.84 -12.45
CA HIS A 171 5.05 12.82 -13.36
C HIS A 171 4.33 11.72 -12.59
N ASP A 172 4.87 11.26 -11.47
CA ASP A 172 4.25 10.22 -10.64
C ASP A 172 2.95 10.67 -10.00
N GLU A 173 2.87 11.94 -9.58
CA GLU A 173 1.62 12.52 -9.10
C GLU A 173 0.54 12.50 -10.21
N GLN A 174 0.91 12.89 -11.44
CA GLN A 174 0.00 12.82 -12.59
C GLN A 174 -0.38 11.37 -12.94
N ALA A 175 0.58 10.44 -12.88
CA ALA A 175 0.34 9.03 -13.17
C ALA A 175 -0.60 8.39 -12.14
N SER A 176 -0.40 8.69 -10.86
CA SER A 176 -1.28 8.29 -9.76
C SER A 176 -2.70 8.83 -9.97
N SER A 177 -2.83 10.14 -10.21
CA SER A 177 -4.11 10.79 -10.48
C SER A 177 -4.82 10.23 -11.73
N ALA A 178 -4.07 9.95 -12.80
CA ALA A 178 -4.61 9.33 -14.02
C ALA A 178 -5.12 7.90 -13.77
N ALA A 179 -4.53 7.16 -12.83
CA ALA A 179 -4.94 5.80 -12.48
C ALA A 179 -6.21 5.74 -11.60
N ARG A 180 -6.73 6.89 -11.13
CA ARG A 180 -7.87 6.95 -10.18
C ARG A 180 -9.13 6.23 -10.67
N LYS A 181 -9.52 6.43 -11.94
CA LYS A 181 -10.70 5.76 -12.50
C LYS A 181 -10.52 4.24 -12.55
N ASP A 182 -9.32 3.78 -12.86
CA ASP A 182 -9.02 2.35 -12.89
C ASP A 182 -8.89 1.76 -11.47
N PHE A 183 -8.46 2.56 -10.49
CA PHE A 183 -8.53 2.17 -9.07
C PHE A 183 -9.99 1.96 -8.64
N VAL A 184 -10.89 2.87 -8.99
CA VAL A 184 -12.34 2.70 -8.72
C VAL A 184 -12.87 1.42 -9.37
N ARG A 185 -12.53 1.16 -10.64
CA ARG A 185 -12.93 -0.08 -11.34
C ARG A 185 -12.35 -1.35 -10.70
N PHE A 186 -11.16 -1.27 -10.11
CA PHE A 186 -10.59 -2.35 -9.34
C PHE A 186 -11.40 -2.62 -8.06
N LEU A 187 -11.82 -1.58 -7.34
CA LEU A 187 -12.69 -1.71 -6.17
C LEU A 187 -14.08 -2.26 -6.54
N GLU A 188 -14.65 -1.82 -7.67
CA GLU A 188 -15.90 -2.38 -8.22
C GLU A 188 -15.77 -3.89 -8.48
N ALA A 189 -14.63 -4.36 -9.00
CA ALA A 189 -14.37 -5.79 -9.19
C ALA A 189 -14.38 -6.56 -7.86
N ILE A 190 -13.87 -5.97 -6.79
CA ILE A 190 -13.89 -6.57 -5.45
C ILE A 190 -15.31 -6.63 -4.89
N VAL A 191 -16.15 -5.61 -5.13
CA VAL A 191 -17.58 -5.62 -4.76
C VAL A 191 -18.35 -6.68 -5.56
N VAL A 192 -18.09 -6.81 -6.86
CA VAL A 192 -18.67 -7.87 -7.71
C VAL A 192 -18.28 -9.26 -7.21
N ALA A 193 -17.09 -9.40 -6.62
CA ALA A 193 -16.64 -10.63 -5.97
C ALA A 193 -17.37 -10.93 -4.63
N GLN A 194 -18.31 -10.08 -4.22
CA GLN A 194 -19.09 -10.17 -2.98
C GLN A 194 -18.21 -10.10 -1.71
N ALA A 195 -17.18 -9.25 -1.72
CA ALA A 195 -16.50 -8.86 -0.49
C ALA A 195 -17.51 -8.20 0.47
N GLU A 196 -17.47 -8.60 1.73
CA GLU A 196 -18.33 -8.02 2.78
C GLU A 196 -17.76 -6.68 3.26
N SER A 197 -16.44 -6.49 3.14
CA SER A 197 -15.76 -5.26 3.51
C SER A 197 -14.47 -5.08 2.71
N ILE A 198 -14.11 -3.82 2.45
CA ILE A 198 -12.83 -3.42 1.88
C ILE A 198 -12.10 -2.54 2.90
N ILE A 199 -10.86 -2.90 3.23
CA ILE A 199 -9.95 -2.07 4.01
C ILE A 199 -8.94 -1.45 3.05
N LEU A 200 -8.84 -0.13 3.02
CA LEU A 200 -7.89 0.59 2.17
C LEU A 200 -6.66 1.00 2.96
N VAL A 201 -5.47 0.69 2.44
CA VAL A 201 -4.19 1.14 2.97
C VAL A 201 -3.44 1.91 1.89
N GLY A 202 -3.35 3.22 2.02
CA GLY A 202 -2.65 4.10 1.06
C GLY A 202 -1.35 4.64 1.63
N HIS A 203 -0.27 4.62 0.85
CA HIS A 203 1.03 5.17 1.26
C HIS A 203 1.43 6.38 0.41
N SER A 204 1.85 7.49 1.02
CA SER A 204 2.37 8.68 0.31
C SER A 204 1.43 9.14 -0.82
N LEU A 205 1.87 9.21 -2.08
CA LEU A 205 1.02 9.55 -3.24
C LEU A 205 -0.19 8.59 -3.42
N GLY A 206 -0.06 7.34 -2.99
CA GLY A 206 -1.15 6.36 -2.98
C GLY A 206 -2.22 6.68 -1.96
N ALA A 207 -1.88 7.37 -0.87
CA ALA A 207 -2.88 7.87 0.08
C ALA A 207 -3.74 8.98 -0.53
N GLY A 208 -3.11 9.91 -1.28
CA GLY A 208 -3.84 10.92 -2.05
C GLY A 208 -4.81 10.29 -3.06
N LEU A 209 -4.35 9.28 -3.80
CA LEU A 209 -5.17 8.51 -4.74
C LEU A 209 -6.41 7.89 -4.06
N VAL A 210 -6.23 7.31 -2.87
CA VAL A 210 -7.33 6.73 -2.08
C VAL A 210 -8.37 7.80 -1.72
N VAL A 211 -7.93 8.94 -1.16
CA VAL A 211 -8.83 10.02 -0.72
C VAL A 211 -9.60 10.60 -1.91
N GLU A 212 -8.92 10.83 -3.02
CA GLU A 212 -9.56 11.32 -4.23
C GLU A 212 -10.59 10.33 -4.80
N ALA A 213 -10.28 9.03 -4.78
CA ALA A 213 -11.21 8.00 -5.23
C ALA A 213 -12.44 7.90 -4.31
N LEU A 214 -12.28 8.08 -2.99
CA LEU A 214 -13.40 8.16 -2.06
C LEU A 214 -14.33 9.34 -2.39
N SER A 215 -13.77 10.51 -2.71
CA SER A 215 -14.55 11.67 -3.15
C SER A 215 -15.31 11.37 -4.45
N ASP A 216 -14.69 10.71 -5.43
CA ASP A 216 -15.35 10.35 -6.69
C ASP A 216 -16.49 9.32 -6.47
N LEU A 217 -16.27 8.31 -5.62
CA LEU A 217 -17.28 7.33 -5.24
C LEU A 217 -18.44 7.98 -4.45
N GLN A 218 -18.14 8.96 -3.61
CA GLN A 218 -19.16 9.74 -2.91
C GLN A 218 -19.94 10.67 -3.85
N ALA A 219 -19.38 11.09 -4.98
CA ALA A 219 -20.11 11.83 -6.00
C ALA A 219 -20.93 10.91 -6.94
N ALA A 220 -20.52 9.65 -7.10
CA ALA A 220 -21.17 8.69 -8.00
C ALA A 220 -22.60 8.33 -7.58
N SER A 221 -23.49 8.01 -8.53
CA SER A 221 -24.85 7.57 -8.21
C SER A 221 -24.88 6.19 -7.56
N ASP A 222 -24.00 5.29 -7.98
CA ASP A 222 -23.83 3.98 -7.35
C ASP A 222 -22.98 4.12 -6.08
N LYS A 223 -23.54 3.68 -4.95
CA LYS A 223 -22.90 3.71 -3.63
C LYS A 223 -22.32 2.37 -3.20
N SER A 224 -22.46 1.33 -4.01
CA SER A 224 -22.05 -0.04 -3.67
C SER A 224 -20.60 -0.12 -3.19
N VAL A 225 -19.68 0.53 -3.89
CA VAL A 225 -18.25 0.54 -3.53
C VAL A 225 -18.02 1.26 -2.22
N ILE A 226 -18.40 2.54 -2.10
CA ILE A 226 -18.13 3.32 -0.88
C ILE A 226 -18.81 2.73 0.35
N SER A 227 -20.01 2.14 0.22
CA SER A 227 -20.67 1.44 1.33
C SER A 227 -19.98 0.13 1.75
N THR A 228 -19.14 -0.43 0.89
CA THR A 228 -18.35 -1.64 1.20
C THR A 228 -17.01 -1.29 1.84
N ILE A 229 -16.56 -0.03 1.77
CA ILE A 229 -15.30 0.40 2.39
C ILE A 229 -15.53 0.51 3.90
N GLY A 230 -14.98 -0.46 4.65
CA GLY A 230 -15.14 -0.56 6.10
C GLY A 230 -13.98 0.03 6.90
N GLY A 231 -12.99 0.64 6.24
CA GLY A 231 -11.90 1.31 6.92
C GLY A 231 -10.84 1.84 5.96
N VAL A 232 -10.21 2.95 6.33
CA VAL A 232 -9.19 3.64 5.54
C VAL A 232 -8.01 3.95 6.45
N PHE A 233 -6.80 3.59 6.00
CA PHE A 233 -5.55 3.80 6.71
C PHE A 233 -4.55 4.47 5.77
N LEU A 234 -4.17 5.71 6.07
CA LEU A 234 -3.26 6.51 5.26
C LEU A 234 -1.93 6.62 5.97
N ALA A 235 -0.85 6.15 5.35
CA ALA A 235 0.49 6.22 5.91
C ALA A 235 1.32 7.30 5.20
N SER A 236 1.86 8.23 5.98
CA SER A 236 2.65 9.37 5.50
C SER A 236 2.01 10.04 4.27
N PRO A 237 0.71 10.40 4.31
CA PRO A 237 0.00 10.88 3.13
C PRO A 237 0.62 12.15 2.54
N ASP A 238 0.96 12.10 1.25
CA ASP A 238 1.51 13.23 0.51
C ASP A 238 0.38 13.99 -0.21
N ILE A 239 -0.41 14.70 0.59
CA ILE A 239 -1.49 15.56 0.13
C ILE A 239 -1.47 16.86 0.95
N GLY A 240 -1.69 18.00 0.29
CA GLY A 240 -1.81 19.28 0.96
C GLY A 240 -3.02 19.29 1.90
N VAL A 241 -2.87 19.90 3.09
CA VAL A 241 -3.89 19.88 4.16
C VAL A 241 -5.23 20.47 3.67
N GLU A 242 -5.19 21.61 2.99
CA GLU A 242 -6.39 22.25 2.44
C GLU A 242 -7.10 21.36 1.40
N ARG A 243 -6.32 20.70 0.54
CA ARG A 243 -6.85 19.78 -0.47
C ARG A 243 -7.51 18.58 0.18
N PHE A 244 -6.87 18.02 1.21
CA PHE A 244 -7.42 16.92 1.99
C PHE A 244 -8.72 17.32 2.70
N ASP A 245 -8.74 18.45 3.41
CA ASP A 245 -9.94 18.97 4.08
C ASP A 245 -11.11 19.13 3.08
N ASN A 246 -10.85 19.77 1.94
CA ASN A 246 -11.86 19.94 0.89
C ASN A 246 -12.42 18.60 0.36
N LEU A 247 -11.56 17.60 0.16
CA LEU A 247 -11.99 16.25 -0.26
C LEU A 247 -12.75 15.53 0.86
N LEU A 248 -12.33 15.67 2.12
CA LEU A 248 -13.03 15.02 3.24
C LEU A 248 -14.42 15.59 3.47
N ARG A 249 -14.60 16.91 3.30
CA ARG A 249 -15.92 17.55 3.39
C ARG A 249 -16.89 17.05 2.31
N SER A 250 -16.37 16.58 1.17
CA SER A 250 -17.22 15.97 0.13
C SER A 250 -17.69 14.55 0.50
N ILE A 251 -17.12 13.95 1.56
CA ILE A 251 -17.39 12.60 2.07
C ILE A 251 -18.12 12.66 3.43
N PRO A 252 -19.43 12.97 3.47
CA PRO A 252 -20.17 13.14 4.71
C PRO A 252 -20.39 11.83 5.48
N ALA A 253 -20.52 10.70 4.77
CA ALA A 253 -20.57 9.35 5.35
C ALA A 253 -19.21 8.69 5.16
N ARG A 254 -18.30 8.92 6.09
CA ARG A 254 -16.93 8.41 6.01
C ARG A 254 -16.88 6.91 6.33
N PRO A 255 -15.93 6.19 5.71
CA PRO A 255 -15.50 4.90 6.26
C PRO A 255 -15.00 5.07 7.70
N ASP A 256 -15.39 4.15 8.56
CA ASP A 256 -14.99 4.11 9.98
C ASP A 256 -14.34 2.77 10.27
N PRO A 257 -13.04 2.72 10.63
CA PRO A 257 -12.19 3.86 10.99
C PRO A 257 -11.59 4.59 9.78
N PHE A 258 -11.32 5.88 9.95
CA PHE A 258 -10.45 6.67 9.06
C PHE A 258 -9.19 7.07 9.83
N VAL A 259 -8.07 6.44 9.54
CA VAL A 259 -6.81 6.60 10.27
C VAL A 259 -5.74 7.24 9.41
N ILE A 260 -5.01 8.19 9.99
CA ILE A 260 -3.82 8.79 9.39
C ILE A 260 -2.62 8.51 10.29
N PHE A 261 -1.64 7.78 9.79
CA PHE A 261 -0.33 7.65 10.39
C PHE A 261 0.58 8.78 9.89
N THR A 262 1.07 9.60 10.80
CA THR A 262 2.00 10.71 10.50
C THR A 262 3.39 10.45 11.06
N SER A 263 4.39 11.15 10.53
CA SER A 263 5.75 11.20 11.08
C SER A 263 6.37 12.55 10.75
N THR A 264 6.76 13.31 11.78
CA THR A 264 7.32 14.66 11.65
C THR A 264 8.72 14.68 11.03
N GLU A 265 9.41 13.54 11.03
CA GLU A 265 10.78 13.34 10.53
C GLU A 265 10.84 12.88 9.06
N ASP A 266 9.76 13.00 8.32
CA ASP A 266 9.62 12.50 6.96
C ASP A 266 10.27 13.42 5.90
N TRP A 267 11.46 13.03 5.44
CA TRP A 267 12.24 13.83 4.48
C TRP A 267 11.65 13.88 3.07
N ILE A 268 10.82 12.89 2.67
CA ILE A 268 10.19 12.87 1.34
C ILE A 268 9.07 13.90 1.28
N LEU A 269 8.34 14.08 2.38
CA LEU A 269 7.31 15.13 2.47
C LEU A 269 7.92 16.54 2.40
N ARG A 270 9.13 16.75 2.93
CA ARG A 270 9.86 18.02 2.77
C ARG A 270 10.21 18.32 1.31
N LEU A 271 10.54 17.29 0.51
CA LEU A 271 10.78 17.45 -0.93
C LEU A 271 9.49 17.81 -1.67
N SER A 272 8.37 17.19 -1.30
CA SER A 272 7.05 17.51 -1.85
C SER A 272 6.61 18.94 -1.50
N SER A 273 6.80 19.39 -0.26
CA SER A 273 6.51 20.78 0.16
C SER A 273 7.26 21.82 -0.67
N ILE A 274 8.53 21.54 -1.00
CA ILE A 274 9.34 22.41 -1.87
C ILE A 274 8.77 22.46 -3.29
N MET A 275 8.35 21.31 -3.84
CA MET A 275 7.87 21.21 -5.22
C MET A 275 6.55 21.95 -5.47
N HIS A 276 5.64 21.95 -4.50
CA HIS A 276 4.34 22.60 -4.67
C HIS A 276 4.29 24.02 -4.09
N GLY A 277 5.34 24.46 -3.38
CA GLY A 277 5.33 25.74 -2.66
C GLY A 277 4.33 25.79 -1.50
N GLU A 278 3.84 24.64 -1.05
CA GLU A 278 2.95 24.49 0.11
C GLU A 278 3.74 23.86 1.26
N PRO A 279 3.98 24.60 2.37
CA PRO A 279 4.85 24.11 3.43
C PRO A 279 4.25 22.92 4.19
N GLU A 280 2.92 22.84 4.31
CA GLU A 280 2.23 21.85 5.14
C GLU A 280 1.73 20.65 4.31
N ARG A 281 2.19 19.45 4.68
CA ARG A 281 1.73 18.16 4.15
C ARG A 281 1.02 17.39 5.25
N LEU A 282 -0.07 16.70 4.89
CA LEU A 282 -0.88 15.95 5.85
C LEU A 282 -0.05 14.92 6.65
N GLY A 283 0.90 14.24 6.00
CA GLY A 283 1.75 13.24 6.64
C GLY A 283 2.82 13.78 7.60
N SER A 284 3.08 15.10 7.60
CA SER A 284 4.09 15.77 8.43
C SER A 284 3.48 16.82 9.36
N LEU A 285 2.20 16.67 9.72
CA LEU A 285 1.52 17.61 10.61
C LEU A 285 2.10 17.53 12.04
N ASP A 286 2.69 18.64 12.49
CA ASP A 286 3.15 18.82 13.89
C ASP A 286 1.97 19.11 14.85
N ASN A 287 0.80 19.49 14.31
CA ASN A 287 -0.37 19.80 15.11
C ASN A 287 -1.68 19.36 14.42
N PRO A 288 -2.42 18.37 14.96
CA PRO A 288 -3.64 17.83 14.36
C PRO A 288 -4.87 18.75 14.47
N HIS A 289 -4.76 19.97 15.05
CA HIS A 289 -5.89 20.91 15.14
C HIS A 289 -6.56 21.22 13.79
N SER A 290 -5.86 21.10 12.66
CA SER A 290 -6.42 21.27 11.32
C SER A 290 -7.39 20.17 10.88
N LEU A 291 -7.49 19.08 11.64
CA LEU A 291 -8.36 17.93 11.37
C LEU A 291 -9.47 17.78 12.43
N GLU A 292 -9.58 18.72 13.37
CA GLU A 292 -10.66 18.73 14.37
C GLU A 292 -12.03 18.81 13.69
N GLY A 293 -12.91 17.86 14.02
CA GLY A 293 -14.28 17.77 13.48
C GLY A 293 -14.46 16.79 12.30
N HIS A 294 -13.42 16.08 11.88
CA HIS A 294 -13.46 15.18 10.71
C HIS A 294 -13.58 13.68 11.03
N ASP A 295 -14.00 13.26 12.24
CA ASP A 295 -14.01 11.85 12.72
C ASP A 295 -12.83 11.03 12.16
N THR A 296 -11.63 11.58 12.31
CA THR A 296 -10.39 11.02 11.77
C THR A 296 -9.44 10.80 12.92
N LEU A 297 -8.90 9.59 13.01
CA LEU A 297 -7.93 9.21 14.03
C LEU A 297 -6.52 9.49 13.49
N VAL A 298 -5.83 10.46 14.07
CA VAL A 298 -4.43 10.77 13.74
C VAL A 298 -3.52 10.08 14.75
N ILE A 299 -2.57 9.30 14.25
CA ILE A 299 -1.60 8.57 15.05
C ILE A 299 -0.20 9.02 14.63
N ASP A 300 0.49 9.72 15.53
CA ASP A 300 1.86 10.15 15.33
C ASP A 300 2.82 8.98 15.61
N LEU A 301 3.61 8.61 14.61
CA LEU A 301 4.60 7.54 14.68
C LEU A 301 6.03 8.06 14.82
N SER A 302 6.23 9.35 15.11
CA SER A 302 7.56 9.96 15.21
C SER A 302 8.47 9.25 16.23
N GLU A 303 7.90 8.69 17.31
CA GLU A 303 8.67 7.92 18.30
C GLU A 303 9.25 6.60 17.78
N TYR A 304 8.68 6.05 16.69
CA TYR A 304 9.13 4.82 16.04
C TYR A 304 10.06 5.07 14.85
N SER A 305 10.43 6.33 14.63
CA SER A 305 11.23 6.78 13.49
C SER A 305 12.72 6.64 13.78
N GLU A 306 13.43 5.82 12.99
CA GLU A 306 14.88 5.65 13.11
C GLU A 306 15.57 5.80 11.73
N GLY A 307 16.47 6.78 11.61
CA GLY A 307 17.38 6.92 10.46
C GLY A 307 16.69 7.08 9.10
N TYR A 308 16.81 6.07 8.22
CA TYR A 308 16.26 6.08 6.85
C TYR A 308 14.82 5.54 6.76
N VAL A 309 14.21 5.11 7.87
CA VAL A 309 12.90 4.44 7.91
C VAL A 309 11.72 5.45 7.93
N ASN A 310 12.01 6.73 8.08
CA ASN A 310 11.07 7.80 8.46
C ASN A 310 9.82 7.93 7.55
N HIS A 311 9.94 7.67 6.24
CA HIS A 311 8.80 7.75 5.29
C HIS A 311 7.97 6.46 5.21
N ARG A 312 8.42 5.38 5.85
CA ARG A 312 7.80 4.05 5.80
C ARG A 312 7.56 3.46 7.19
N VAL A 313 7.73 4.25 8.25
CA VAL A 313 7.65 3.84 9.67
C VAL A 313 6.41 3.00 9.94
N ALA A 314 5.25 3.42 9.42
CA ALA A 314 3.97 2.72 9.54
C ALA A 314 3.99 1.26 9.08
N PHE A 315 4.92 0.84 8.22
CA PHE A 315 4.97 -0.54 7.71
C PHE A 315 6.27 -1.26 8.07
N SER A 316 7.34 -0.52 8.31
CA SER A 316 8.69 -1.09 8.40
C SER A 316 9.41 -0.88 9.74
N SER A 317 8.81 -0.20 10.73
CA SER A 317 9.45 -0.07 12.05
C SER A 317 9.34 -1.37 12.84
N PRO A 318 10.48 -2.04 13.19
CA PRO A 318 10.45 -3.23 14.03
C PRO A 318 9.87 -2.97 15.42
N GLN A 319 10.12 -1.78 15.98
CA GLN A 319 9.61 -1.35 17.28
C GLN A 319 8.07 -1.27 17.24
N LEU A 320 7.50 -0.61 16.23
CA LEU A 320 6.05 -0.55 16.04
C LEU A 320 5.44 -1.94 15.87
N LEU A 321 6.08 -2.79 15.06
CA LEU A 321 5.64 -4.16 14.82
C LEU A 321 5.67 -5.01 16.09
N ALA A 322 6.66 -4.80 16.97
CA ALA A 322 6.76 -5.50 18.25
C ALA A 322 5.64 -5.10 19.23
N GLU A 323 5.05 -3.92 19.06
CA GLU A 323 3.96 -3.41 19.91
C GLU A 323 2.55 -3.69 19.36
N LEU A 324 2.44 -4.33 18.19
CA LEU A 324 1.15 -4.53 17.51
C LEU A 324 0.10 -5.25 18.38
N ASP A 325 0.53 -6.22 19.19
CA ASP A 325 -0.35 -6.92 20.13
C ASP A 325 -0.88 -6.01 21.23
N ALA A 326 -0.04 -5.09 21.72
CA ALA A 326 -0.45 -4.09 22.69
C ALA A 326 -1.47 -3.13 22.06
N TRP A 327 -1.21 -2.67 20.83
CA TRP A 327 -2.10 -1.76 20.09
C TRP A 327 -3.46 -2.39 19.80
N THR A 328 -3.49 -3.62 19.26
CA THR A 328 -4.73 -4.36 18.96
C THR A 328 -5.53 -4.71 20.21
N SER A 329 -4.89 -4.80 21.38
CA SER A 329 -5.53 -5.09 22.66
C SER A 329 -6.10 -3.86 23.37
N ARG A 330 -5.83 -2.64 22.89
CA ARG A 330 -6.35 -1.42 23.52
C ARG A 330 -7.89 -1.40 23.49
N PRO A 331 -8.54 -0.89 24.56
CA PRO A 331 -9.99 -0.80 24.62
C PRO A 331 -10.56 0.45 23.92
N ASP A 332 -9.70 1.31 23.39
CA ASP A 332 -10.05 2.60 22.77
C ASP A 332 -10.17 2.51 21.23
N GLU A 333 -10.35 3.68 20.60
CA GLU A 333 -10.49 3.83 19.14
C GLU A 333 -9.26 3.33 18.37
N ILE A 334 -8.05 3.49 18.92
CA ILE A 334 -6.82 2.93 18.33
C ILE A 334 -6.93 1.41 18.30
N GLY A 335 -7.28 0.78 19.42
CA GLY A 335 -7.45 -0.67 19.44
C GLY A 335 -8.54 -1.17 18.51
N HIS A 336 -9.66 -0.46 18.42
CA HIS A 336 -10.71 -0.77 17.45
C HIS A 336 -10.19 -0.70 16.01
N ALA A 337 -9.51 0.39 15.65
CA ALA A 337 -8.98 0.58 14.31
C ALA A 337 -7.95 -0.48 13.94
N MET A 338 -7.05 -0.84 14.86
CA MET A 338 -6.03 -1.86 14.63
C MET A 338 -6.63 -3.26 14.48
N ARG A 339 -7.72 -3.57 15.20
CA ARG A 339 -8.47 -4.83 14.99
C ARG A 339 -9.18 -4.87 13.63
N MET A 340 -9.75 -3.76 13.18
CA MET A 340 -10.33 -3.65 11.83
C MET A 340 -9.27 -3.84 10.74
N LEU A 341 -8.11 -3.18 10.88
CA LEU A 341 -6.99 -3.30 9.94
C LEU A 341 -6.46 -4.74 9.84
N THR A 342 -6.28 -5.40 10.98
CA THR A 342 -5.67 -6.74 11.03
C THR A 342 -6.69 -7.88 10.87
N GLY A 343 -7.98 -7.62 11.13
CA GLY A 343 -9.01 -8.66 11.21
C GLY A 343 -8.87 -9.57 12.44
N ARG A 344 -8.06 -9.17 13.42
CA ARG A 344 -7.85 -9.88 14.69
C ARG A 344 -8.93 -9.48 15.69
N GLU A 345 -9.50 -10.45 16.37
CA GLU A 345 -10.33 -10.20 17.55
C GLU A 345 -9.44 -9.85 18.75
N THR A 346 -10.00 -9.21 19.78
CA THR A 346 -9.30 -9.12 21.07
C THR A 346 -8.98 -10.53 21.55
N ALA A 347 -7.76 -10.77 22.02
CA ALA A 347 -7.45 -12.02 22.69
C ALA A 347 -8.41 -12.16 23.88
N THR A 348 -9.44 -12.98 23.73
CA THR A 348 -10.24 -13.41 24.88
C THR A 348 -9.28 -14.18 25.76
N ASN A 349 -9.01 -13.62 26.94
CA ASN A 349 -8.15 -14.25 27.93
C ASN A 349 -8.59 -15.72 28.11
N PRO A 350 -7.78 -16.74 27.76
CA PRO A 350 -8.19 -18.15 27.83
C PRO A 350 -8.19 -18.69 29.27
N GLN A 351 -8.47 -17.85 30.25
CA GLN A 351 -8.53 -18.19 31.68
C GLN A 351 -9.63 -17.36 32.36
N ARG A 352 -10.87 -17.84 32.33
CA ARG A 352 -11.85 -17.69 33.43
C ARG A 352 -12.68 -18.95 33.55
#